data_AF-A0A0E2NTG1-F1
#
_entry.id   AF-A0A0E2NTG1-F1
#
_cell.length_a   1.000
_cell.length_b   1.000
_cell.length_c   1.000
_cell.angle_alpha   90.00
_cell.angle_beta   90.00
_cell.angle_gamma   90.00
#
_symmetry.space_group_name_H-M   'P 1'
#
loop_
_entity.id
_entity.type
_entity.pdbx_description
1 polymer ?
#
loop_
_entity_poly.entity_id
_entity_poly.type
_entity_poly.pdbx_seq_one_letter_code
_entity_poly.pdbx_strand_id
1 'polypeptide(L)'
;MTRPPDADASLSAHLLAAMAAMTPAGVRIGCRTIREGDENHLLPQEARSIPSRLPLMRRASGAARWIAHELLADMGLNDVAILRGSSGAPVWPHGVTGSLAHDDEIAVAAVAPLSHVASLGIDIEPALPLPDDIFALVAVPADRIDATDSCLAGRILFAAKEAVYKAAYPLDREVLGYEDITVDLDASDAVTKTGRRARLVYCVAPCVVVLAFVDGVRSAPL
;
A
#
# COMPACT_ATOMS: atom_id res chain seq x y z
N MET A 1 -23.79 9.96 10.12
CA MET A 1 -23.63 11.36 9.67
C MET A 1 -22.66 11.35 8.52
N THR A 2 -23.09 11.70 7.31
CA THR A 2 -22.22 11.81 6.12
C THR A 2 -21.42 13.11 6.21
N ARG A 3 -20.09 13.01 6.12
CA ARG A 3 -19.17 14.16 6.05
C ARG A 3 -19.46 14.93 4.75
N PRO A 4 -19.40 16.28 4.72
CA PRO A 4 -19.65 17.06 3.51
C PRO A 4 -18.59 16.76 2.42
N PRO A 5 -18.99 16.72 1.13
CA PRO A 5 -18.11 16.32 0.02
C PRO A 5 -16.84 17.18 -0.14
N ASP A 6 -16.90 18.46 0.24
CA ASP A 6 -15.74 19.36 0.19
C ASP A 6 -14.66 19.01 1.23
N ALA A 7 -15.06 18.47 2.39
CA ALA A 7 -14.13 18.04 3.42
C ALA A 7 -13.37 16.78 3.00
N ASP A 8 -14.04 15.85 2.30
CA ASP A 8 -13.41 14.64 1.74
C ASP A 8 -12.40 14.97 0.62
N ALA A 9 -12.76 15.93 -0.23
CA ALA A 9 -11.88 16.41 -1.30
C ALA A 9 -10.62 17.09 -0.71
N SER A 10 -10.79 17.91 0.33
CA SER A 10 -9.69 18.51 1.07
C SER A 10 -8.80 17.46 1.76
N LEU A 11 -9.39 16.45 2.39
CA LEU A 11 -8.66 15.36 3.05
C LEU A 11 -7.79 14.58 2.06
N SER A 12 -8.39 14.15 0.95
CA SER A 12 -7.70 13.40 -0.10
C SER A 12 -6.60 14.24 -0.74
N ALA A 13 -6.81 15.55 -0.93
CA ALA A 13 -5.79 16.44 -1.49
C ALA A 13 -4.57 16.60 -0.57
N HIS A 14 -4.79 16.80 0.74
CA HIS A 14 -3.70 16.89 1.70
C HIS A 14 -2.91 15.58 1.80
N LEU A 15 -3.63 14.44 1.85
CA LEU A 15 -3.00 13.13 1.87
C LEU A 15 -2.19 12.87 0.59
N LEU A 16 -2.77 13.17 -0.58
CA LEU A 16 -2.09 13.01 -1.86
C LEU A 16 -0.81 13.86 -1.93
N ALA A 17 -0.84 15.10 -1.44
CA ALA A 17 0.33 15.96 -1.39
C ALA A 17 1.44 15.38 -0.49
N ALA A 18 1.08 14.85 0.69
CA ALA A 18 2.03 14.20 1.60
C ALA A 18 2.62 12.92 0.98
N MET A 19 1.77 12.09 0.36
CA MET A 19 2.18 10.88 -0.34
C MET A 19 3.12 11.20 -1.52
N ALA A 20 2.79 12.21 -2.33
CA ALA A 20 3.63 12.63 -3.45
C ALA A 20 5.01 13.12 -2.99
N ALA A 21 5.09 13.82 -1.86
CA ALA A 21 6.36 14.33 -1.33
C ALA A 21 7.34 13.22 -0.89
N MET A 22 6.83 12.07 -0.45
CA MET A 22 7.67 10.92 -0.04
C MET A 22 7.93 9.90 -1.15
N THR A 23 7.19 9.98 -2.27
CA THR A 23 7.20 8.92 -3.29
C THR A 23 8.52 8.91 -4.06
N PRO A 24 9.21 7.75 -4.16
CA PRO A 24 10.46 7.66 -4.90
C PRO A 24 10.24 7.78 -6.41
N ALA A 25 11.29 8.20 -7.13
CA ALA A 25 11.24 8.33 -8.59
C ALA A 25 10.82 7.00 -9.27
N GLY A 26 9.90 7.11 -10.23
CA GLY A 26 9.39 5.96 -10.99
C GLY A 26 8.16 5.28 -10.37
N VAL A 27 7.79 5.62 -9.13
CA VAL A 27 6.52 5.19 -8.51
C VAL A 27 5.46 6.26 -8.73
N ARG A 28 4.25 5.82 -9.09
CA ARG A 28 3.04 6.63 -9.10
C ARG A 28 2.15 6.19 -7.94
N ILE A 29 1.53 7.14 -7.26
CA ILE A 29 0.70 6.89 -6.09
C ILE A 29 -0.57 7.74 -6.15
N GLY A 30 -1.64 7.25 -5.56
CA GLY A 30 -2.88 7.99 -5.45
C GLY A 30 -3.72 7.54 -4.26
N CYS A 31 -4.68 8.38 -3.88
CA CYS A 31 -5.62 8.10 -2.81
C CYS A 31 -7.00 8.69 -3.13
N ARG A 32 -8.04 8.12 -2.53
CA ARG A 32 -9.39 8.70 -2.56
C ARG A 32 -10.20 8.26 -1.34
N THR A 33 -11.14 9.10 -0.93
CA THR A 33 -12.20 8.68 -0.02
C THR A 33 -13.08 7.62 -0.68
N ILE A 34 -13.41 6.58 0.08
CA ILE A 34 -14.32 5.50 -0.29
C ILE A 34 -15.74 5.99 -0.15
N ARG A 35 -16.54 5.79 -1.20
CA ARG A 35 -17.91 6.28 -1.29
C ARG A 35 -18.87 5.17 -1.68
N GLU A 36 -20.14 5.39 -1.38
CA GLU A 36 -21.22 4.59 -1.95
C GLU A 36 -21.23 4.75 -3.47
N GLY A 37 -21.29 3.62 -4.19
CA GLY A 37 -21.22 3.58 -5.64
C GLY A 37 -19.83 3.22 -6.18
N ASP A 38 -18.78 3.21 -5.35
CA ASP A 38 -17.43 2.87 -5.78
C ASP A 38 -17.31 1.42 -6.26
N GLU A 39 -18.20 0.53 -5.81
CA GLU A 39 -18.31 -0.83 -6.33
C GLU A 39 -18.62 -0.87 -7.84
N ASN A 40 -19.15 0.21 -8.42
CA ASN A 40 -19.44 0.35 -9.84
C ASN A 40 -18.21 0.69 -10.69
N HIS A 41 -17.08 1.05 -10.06
CA HIS A 41 -15.81 1.24 -10.75
C HIS A 41 -15.11 -0.08 -11.08
N LEU A 42 -15.57 -1.20 -10.51
CA LEU A 42 -15.03 -2.52 -10.82
C LEU A 42 -15.41 -2.92 -12.24
N LEU A 43 -14.40 -3.26 -13.05
CA LEU A 43 -14.65 -3.91 -14.33
C LEU A 43 -15.35 -5.26 -14.11
N PRO A 44 -16.16 -5.76 -15.06
CA PRO A 44 -16.89 -7.02 -14.89
C PRO A 44 -15.99 -8.21 -14.50
N GLN A 45 -14.77 -8.28 -15.03
CA GLN A 45 -13.78 -9.31 -14.72
C GLN A 45 -13.26 -9.18 -13.28
N GLU A 46 -13.00 -7.96 -12.82
CA GLU A 46 -12.52 -7.69 -11.46
C GLU A 46 -13.60 -8.02 -10.43
N ALA A 47 -14.83 -7.57 -10.70
CA ALA A 47 -15.99 -7.82 -9.87
C ALA A 47 -16.24 -9.32 -9.63
N ARG A 48 -15.98 -10.16 -10.64
CA ARG A 48 -16.06 -11.63 -10.55
C ARG A 48 -14.89 -12.25 -9.78
N SER A 49 -13.70 -11.65 -9.83
CA SER A 49 -12.51 -12.15 -9.12
C SER A 49 -12.54 -11.86 -7.61
N ILE A 50 -13.34 -10.89 -7.17
CA ILE A 50 -13.46 -10.51 -5.75
C ILE A 50 -14.52 -11.40 -5.08
N PRO A 51 -14.15 -12.27 -4.12
CA PRO A 51 -15.08 -13.22 -3.51
C PRO A 51 -16.06 -12.55 -2.53
N SER A 52 -15.65 -11.43 -1.92
CA SER A 52 -16.49 -10.76 -0.93
C SER A 52 -17.76 -10.18 -1.56
N ARG A 53 -18.89 -10.47 -0.91
CA ARG A 53 -20.21 -9.90 -1.24
C ARG A 53 -20.60 -8.74 -0.33
N LEU A 54 -19.78 -8.42 0.67
CA LEU A 54 -20.04 -7.33 1.60
C LEU A 54 -19.93 -5.98 0.86
N PRO A 55 -20.96 -5.12 0.88
CA PRO A 55 -20.94 -3.85 0.15
C PRO A 55 -19.72 -2.98 0.48
N LEU A 56 -19.35 -2.87 1.77
CA LEU A 56 -18.19 -2.09 2.21
C LEU A 56 -16.88 -2.57 1.57
N MET A 57 -16.65 -3.88 1.53
CA MET A 57 -15.44 -4.46 0.92
C MET A 57 -15.40 -4.27 -0.59
N ARG A 58 -16.57 -4.28 -1.25
CA ARG A 58 -16.68 -4.03 -2.68
C ARG A 58 -16.43 -2.57 -3.02
N ARG A 59 -16.93 -1.64 -2.20
CA ARG A 59 -16.65 -0.20 -2.32
C ARG A 59 -15.17 0.08 -2.19
N ALA A 60 -14.53 -0.43 -1.14
CA ALA A 60 -13.09 -0.28 -0.93
C ALA A 60 -12.28 -0.86 -2.11
N SER A 61 -12.65 -2.05 -2.58
CA SER A 61 -12.00 -2.68 -3.74
C SER A 61 -12.17 -1.88 -5.03
N GLY A 62 -13.35 -1.28 -5.24
CA GLY A 62 -13.65 -0.45 -6.40
C GLY A 62 -12.93 0.90 -6.35
N ALA A 63 -12.89 1.54 -5.18
CA ALA A 63 -12.14 2.77 -4.95
C ALA A 63 -10.63 2.60 -5.21
N ALA A 64 -10.03 1.53 -4.66
CA ALA A 64 -8.61 1.24 -4.86
C ALA A 64 -8.27 0.95 -6.34
N ARG A 65 -9.13 0.20 -7.04
CA ARG A 65 -8.95 -0.10 -8.47
C ARG A 65 -9.20 1.11 -9.36
N TRP A 66 -10.12 1.99 -9.01
CA TRP A 66 -10.29 3.26 -9.70
C TRP A 66 -8.99 4.06 -9.73
N ILE A 67 -8.35 4.25 -8.55
CA ILE A 67 -7.05 4.93 -8.48
C ILE A 67 -6.03 4.19 -9.36
N ALA A 68 -5.92 2.87 -9.21
CA ALA A 68 -4.93 2.10 -9.95
C ALA A 68 -5.12 2.19 -11.47
N HIS A 69 -6.35 2.22 -11.97
CA HIS A 69 -6.65 2.43 -13.38
C HIS A 69 -6.22 3.83 -13.85
N GLU A 70 -6.44 4.88 -13.05
CA GLU A 70 -5.94 6.23 -13.37
C GLU A 70 -4.41 6.25 -13.46
N LEU A 71 -3.72 5.65 -12.48
CA LEU A 71 -2.25 5.59 -12.48
C LEU A 71 -1.68 4.76 -13.64
N LEU A 72 -2.39 3.71 -14.07
CA LEU A 72 -2.03 2.90 -15.24
C LEU A 72 -2.28 3.66 -16.55
N ALA A 73 -3.37 4.43 -16.63
CA ALA A 73 -3.66 5.29 -17.78
C ALA A 73 -2.55 6.34 -17.98
N ASP A 74 -2.02 6.92 -16.90
CA ASP A 74 -0.86 7.82 -16.91
C ASP A 74 0.45 7.13 -17.34
N MET A 75 0.46 5.79 -17.38
CA MET A 75 1.53 4.96 -17.95
C MET A 75 1.25 4.51 -19.37
N GLY A 76 0.12 4.93 -19.97
CA GLY A 76 -0.33 4.51 -21.30
C GLY A 76 -1.02 3.15 -21.34
N LEU A 77 -1.39 2.59 -20.18
CA LEU A 77 -2.05 1.29 -20.05
C LEU A 77 -3.53 1.48 -19.72
N ASN A 78 -4.37 1.40 -20.75
CA ASN A 78 -5.82 1.57 -20.64
C ASN A 78 -6.53 0.21 -20.76
N ASP A 79 -7.77 0.12 -20.27
CA ASP A 79 -8.67 -1.04 -20.41
C ASP A 79 -8.11 -2.38 -19.89
N VAL A 80 -7.19 -2.33 -18.92
CA VAL A 80 -6.59 -3.50 -18.29
C VAL A 80 -7.27 -3.82 -16.97
N ALA A 81 -7.67 -5.07 -16.75
CA ALA A 81 -8.30 -5.50 -15.50
C ALA A 81 -7.25 -5.89 -14.44
N ILE A 82 -7.43 -5.41 -13.21
CA ILE A 82 -6.60 -5.75 -12.04
C ILE A 82 -7.32 -6.82 -11.22
N LEU A 83 -7.17 -8.09 -11.63
CA LEU A 83 -7.86 -9.20 -10.97
C LEU A 83 -7.33 -9.44 -9.55
N ARG A 84 -8.15 -10.02 -8.68
CA ARG A 84 -7.67 -10.59 -7.42
C ARG A 84 -7.16 -12.01 -7.69
N GLY A 85 -5.87 -12.25 -7.44
CA GLY A 85 -5.26 -13.58 -7.52
C GLY A 85 -5.75 -14.52 -6.42
N SER A 86 -5.41 -15.81 -6.53
CA SER A 86 -5.78 -16.84 -5.54
C SER A 86 -5.20 -16.57 -4.15
N SER A 87 -4.02 -15.95 -4.08
CA SER A 87 -3.39 -15.49 -2.84
C SER A 87 -4.04 -14.24 -2.24
N GLY A 88 -4.96 -13.61 -2.97
CA GLY A 88 -5.54 -12.31 -2.62
C GLY A 88 -4.78 -11.11 -3.17
N ALA A 89 -3.52 -11.28 -3.63
CA ALA A 89 -2.74 -10.19 -4.23
C ALA A 89 -3.36 -9.74 -5.58
N PRO A 90 -3.28 -8.45 -5.93
CA PRO A 90 -3.68 -7.96 -7.26
C PRO A 90 -2.80 -8.58 -8.37
N VAL A 91 -3.41 -8.90 -9.51
CA VAL A 91 -2.72 -9.34 -10.72
C VAL A 91 -2.50 -8.12 -11.60
N TRP A 92 -1.24 -7.68 -11.71
CA TRP A 92 -0.87 -6.49 -12.48
C TRP A 92 -0.64 -6.79 -13.97
N PRO A 93 -0.85 -5.80 -14.85
CA PRO A 93 -0.47 -5.90 -16.25
C PRO A 93 1.04 -6.21 -16.41
N HIS A 94 1.40 -6.85 -17.52
CA HIS A 94 2.80 -7.16 -17.82
C HIS A 94 3.67 -5.89 -17.79
N GLY A 95 4.84 -5.98 -17.15
CA GLY A 95 5.79 -4.86 -17.04
C GLY A 95 5.50 -3.89 -15.91
N VAL A 96 4.44 -4.10 -15.12
CA VAL A 96 4.05 -3.25 -13.99
C VAL A 96 4.01 -4.06 -12.70
N THR A 97 4.42 -3.42 -11.61
CA THR A 97 4.13 -3.86 -10.25
C THR A 97 3.29 -2.81 -9.54
N GLY A 98 2.61 -3.20 -8.48
CA GLY A 98 1.79 -2.29 -7.71
C GLY A 98 1.27 -2.90 -6.43
N SER A 99 0.58 -2.06 -5.66
CA SER A 99 -0.07 -2.46 -4.42
C SER A 99 -1.33 -1.65 -4.18
N LEU A 100 -2.29 -2.26 -3.49
CA LEU A 100 -3.57 -1.67 -3.12
C LEU A 100 -3.73 -1.79 -1.60
N ALA A 101 -4.24 -0.75 -0.96
CA ALA A 101 -4.65 -0.80 0.44
C ALA A 101 -5.83 0.13 0.70
N HIS A 102 -6.48 -0.06 1.83
CA HIS A 102 -7.51 0.85 2.31
C HIS A 102 -7.61 0.75 3.83
N ASP A 103 -8.06 1.82 4.47
CA ASP A 103 -8.66 1.77 5.80
C ASP A 103 -10.19 1.79 5.66
N ASP A 104 -10.92 2.26 6.66
CA ASP A 104 -12.37 2.36 6.63
C ASP A 104 -12.89 3.53 5.76
N GLU A 105 -12.09 4.58 5.54
CA GLU A 105 -12.49 5.82 4.87
C GLU A 105 -11.77 6.06 3.54
N ILE A 106 -10.52 5.62 3.39
CA ILE A 106 -9.61 5.98 2.31
C ILE A 106 -9.03 4.73 1.66
N ALA A 107 -9.06 4.70 0.33
CA ALA A 107 -8.29 3.76 -0.47
C ALA A 107 -7.03 4.42 -1.01
N VAL A 108 -5.94 3.64 -1.11
CA VAL A 108 -4.67 4.04 -1.69
C VAL A 108 -4.19 3.00 -2.70
N ALA A 109 -3.49 3.45 -3.73
CA ALA A 109 -2.82 2.59 -4.69
C ALA A 109 -1.46 3.14 -5.07
N ALA A 110 -0.53 2.23 -5.35
CA ALA A 110 0.78 2.56 -5.92
C ALA A 110 1.07 1.64 -7.11
N VAL A 111 1.67 2.17 -8.18
CA VAL A 111 2.13 1.41 -9.34
C VAL A 111 3.50 1.90 -9.80
N ALA A 112 4.29 1.01 -10.38
CA ALA A 112 5.57 1.35 -10.99
C ALA A 112 5.92 0.39 -12.14
N PRO A 113 6.72 0.83 -13.13
CA PRO A 113 7.34 -0.08 -14.08
C PRO A 113 8.30 -1.04 -13.36
N LEU A 114 8.28 -2.32 -13.75
CA LEU A 114 9.23 -3.33 -13.23
C LEU A 114 10.71 -2.98 -13.50
N SER A 115 10.97 -2.11 -14.49
CA SER A 115 12.31 -1.60 -14.78
C SER A 115 12.85 -0.64 -13.72
N HIS A 116 11.99 -0.07 -12.88
CA HIS A 116 12.37 0.84 -11.79
C HIS A 116 12.30 0.14 -10.43
N VAL A 117 11.22 -0.59 -10.19
CA VAL A 117 10.94 -1.24 -8.91
C VAL A 117 10.53 -2.68 -9.16
N ALA A 118 11.22 -3.65 -8.53
CA ALA A 118 10.92 -5.07 -8.69
C ALA A 118 9.57 -5.45 -8.06
N SER A 119 9.24 -4.84 -6.92
CA SER A 119 7.96 -5.08 -6.23
C SER A 119 7.58 -3.93 -5.31
N LEU A 120 6.28 -3.71 -5.14
CA LEU A 120 5.69 -2.64 -4.32
C LEU A 120 4.75 -3.22 -3.26
N GLY A 121 4.71 -2.54 -2.12
CA GLY A 121 3.72 -2.71 -1.08
C GLY A 121 3.30 -1.36 -0.53
N ILE A 122 1.99 -1.13 -0.41
CA ILE A 122 1.45 0.07 0.22
C ILE A 122 0.50 -0.34 1.35
N ASP A 123 0.50 0.45 2.40
CA ASP A 123 -0.45 0.32 3.50
C ASP A 123 -0.91 1.69 4.00
N ILE A 124 -2.13 1.75 4.52
CA ILE A 124 -2.73 2.96 5.08
C ILE A 124 -3.42 2.61 6.40
N GLU A 125 -3.20 3.45 7.40
CA GLU A 125 -3.69 3.29 8.75
C GLU A 125 -4.10 4.65 9.34
N PRO A 126 -5.06 4.69 10.28
CA PRO A 126 -5.38 5.92 10.99
C PRO A 126 -4.15 6.43 11.76
N ALA A 127 -3.94 7.75 11.81
CA ALA A 127 -2.89 8.37 12.61
C ALA A 127 -3.25 8.40 14.11
N LEU A 128 -3.46 7.21 14.67
CA LEU A 128 -3.78 6.96 16.07
C LEU A 128 -2.78 5.95 16.66
N PRO A 129 -2.49 6.02 17.96
CA PRO A 129 -1.66 5.02 18.63
C PRO A 129 -2.14 3.60 18.34
N LEU A 130 -1.18 2.68 18.22
CA LEU A 130 -1.50 1.26 18.11
C LEU A 130 -1.88 0.74 19.50
N PRO A 131 -2.99 0.00 19.66
CA PRO A 131 -3.32 -0.65 20.93
C PRO A 131 -2.17 -1.55 21.42
N ASP A 132 -1.90 -1.54 22.72
CA ASP A 132 -0.74 -2.23 23.32
C ASP A 132 -0.74 -3.75 23.05
N ASP A 133 -1.92 -4.36 23.02
CA ASP A 133 -2.11 -5.78 22.73
C ASP A 133 -1.73 -6.13 21.28
N ILE A 134 -2.05 -5.26 20.33
CA ILE A 134 -1.63 -5.40 18.94
C ILE A 134 -0.14 -5.08 18.80
N PHE A 135 0.36 -4.04 19.45
CA PHE A 135 1.77 -3.69 19.42
C PHE A 135 2.67 -4.84 19.91
N ALA A 136 2.25 -5.55 20.96
CA ALA A 136 2.95 -6.71 21.49
C ALA A 136 3.04 -7.89 20.50
N LEU A 137 2.14 -7.98 19.52
CA LEU A 137 2.18 -8.99 18.45
C LEU A 137 3.04 -8.56 17.26
N VAL A 138 3.14 -7.25 17.03
CA VAL A 138 3.78 -6.65 15.85
C VAL A 138 5.27 -6.46 16.07
N ALA A 139 5.64 -5.93 17.23
CA ALA A 139 7.01 -5.56 17.54
C ALA A 139 7.86 -6.80 17.85
N VAL A 140 9.03 -6.87 17.22
CA VAL A 140 10.08 -7.82 17.59
C VAL A 140 11.29 -7.08 18.18
N PRO A 141 12.12 -7.75 19.00
CA PRO A 141 13.29 -7.11 19.62
C PRO A 141 14.31 -6.52 18.63
N ALA A 142 14.27 -6.95 17.36
CA ALA A 142 15.16 -6.47 16.31
C ALA A 142 14.63 -5.24 15.58
N ASP A 143 13.36 -4.87 15.76
CA ASP A 143 12.80 -3.66 15.16
C ASP A 143 13.46 -2.41 15.77
N ARG A 144 13.65 -1.37 14.95
CA ARG A 144 14.15 -0.06 15.40
C ARG A 144 13.14 1.03 15.06
N ILE A 145 12.69 1.73 16.10
CA ILE A 145 11.63 2.75 16.00
C ILE A 145 11.98 4.03 16.78
N ASP A 146 13.22 4.16 17.24
CA ASP A 146 13.64 5.14 18.26
C ASP A 146 13.65 6.59 17.75
N ALA A 147 13.90 6.81 16.46
CA ALA A 147 13.92 8.17 15.87
C ALA A 147 12.52 8.68 15.47
N THR A 148 11.49 7.84 15.60
CA THR A 148 10.11 8.18 15.22
C THR A 148 9.35 8.77 16.41
N ASP A 149 8.35 9.63 16.16
CA ASP A 149 7.44 10.09 17.21
C ASP A 149 6.89 8.89 17.99
N SER A 150 7.21 8.82 19.29
CA SER A 150 6.91 7.67 20.15
C SER A 150 5.43 7.32 20.19
N CYS A 151 4.54 8.30 19.94
CA CYS A 151 3.09 8.08 20.00
C CYS A 151 2.57 7.23 18.82
N LEU A 152 3.13 7.42 17.63
CA LEU A 152 2.67 6.75 16.40
C LEU A 152 3.66 5.70 15.88
N ALA A 153 4.85 5.59 16.48
CA ALA A 153 5.87 4.63 16.09
C ALA A 153 5.34 3.19 15.95
N GLY A 154 4.51 2.72 16.89
CA GLY A 154 3.89 1.40 16.79
C GLY A 154 2.94 1.25 15.60
N ARG A 155 2.16 2.28 15.27
CA ARG A 155 1.25 2.28 14.13
C ARG A 155 2.01 2.30 12.80
N ILE A 156 3.08 3.09 12.73
CA ILE A 156 3.98 3.15 11.56
C ILE A 156 4.67 1.81 11.36
N LEU A 157 5.14 1.16 12.44
CA LEU A 157 5.72 -0.17 12.39
C LEU A 157 4.72 -1.21 11.86
N PHE A 158 3.48 -1.20 12.35
CA PHE A 158 2.42 -2.08 11.85
C PHE A 158 2.19 -1.92 10.34
N ALA A 159 1.94 -0.68 9.89
CA ALA A 159 1.75 -0.38 8.48
C ALA A 159 2.98 -0.74 7.62
N ALA A 160 4.19 -0.56 8.17
CA ALA A 160 5.43 -0.94 7.50
C ALA A 160 5.52 -2.45 7.30
N LYS A 161 5.17 -3.27 8.29
CA LYS A 161 5.20 -4.74 8.14
C LYS A 161 4.18 -5.23 7.13
N GLU A 162 2.97 -4.67 7.13
CA GLU A 162 1.95 -4.97 6.12
C GLU A 162 2.41 -4.57 4.70
N ALA A 163 2.99 -3.37 4.55
CA ALA A 163 3.56 -2.93 3.29
C ALA A 163 4.72 -3.84 2.83
N VAL A 164 5.63 -4.23 3.73
CA VAL A 164 6.75 -5.13 3.40
C VAL A 164 6.25 -6.51 2.98
N TYR A 165 5.25 -7.06 3.68
CA TYR A 165 4.62 -8.33 3.27
C TYR A 165 4.06 -8.25 1.86
N LYS A 166 3.30 -7.19 1.54
CA LYS A 166 2.75 -6.95 0.19
C LYS A 166 3.84 -6.82 -0.87
N ALA A 167 4.98 -6.20 -0.54
CA ALA A 167 6.13 -6.09 -1.44
C ALA A 167 6.90 -7.42 -1.61
N ALA A 168 7.00 -8.23 -0.56
CA ALA A 168 7.79 -9.47 -0.57
C ALA A 168 7.03 -10.66 -1.17
N TYR A 169 5.73 -10.80 -0.87
CA TYR A 169 4.94 -11.96 -1.25
C TYR A 169 4.96 -12.27 -2.76
N PRO A 170 4.84 -11.29 -3.69
CA PRO A 170 4.90 -11.57 -5.12
C PRO A 170 6.23 -12.19 -5.59
N LEU A 171 7.33 -11.90 -4.88
CA LEU A 171 8.68 -12.35 -5.20
C LEU A 171 9.01 -13.70 -4.56
N ASP A 172 8.64 -13.86 -3.30
CA ASP A 172 9.07 -15.00 -2.48
C ASP A 172 8.01 -16.10 -2.40
N ARG A 173 6.73 -15.73 -2.55
CA ARG A 173 5.55 -16.60 -2.38
C ARG A 173 5.47 -17.31 -1.03
N GLU A 174 6.13 -16.73 -0.03
CA GLU A 174 6.11 -17.17 1.36
C GLU A 174 5.11 -16.33 2.17
N VAL A 175 4.30 -17.00 2.99
CA VAL A 175 3.43 -16.33 3.95
C VAL A 175 4.31 -15.89 5.13
N LEU A 176 4.25 -14.61 5.49
CA LEU A 176 5.07 -14.02 6.56
C LEU A 176 4.15 -13.52 7.69
N GLY A 177 4.52 -13.85 8.92
CA GLY A 177 4.01 -13.18 10.12
C GLY A 177 4.79 -11.90 10.43
N TYR A 178 4.38 -11.18 11.47
CA TYR A 178 5.11 -9.98 11.92
C TYR A 178 6.53 -10.32 12.43
N GLU A 179 6.68 -11.51 13.02
CA GLU A 179 7.96 -12.02 13.49
C GLU A 179 8.95 -12.35 12.38
N ASP A 180 8.44 -12.54 11.16
CA ASP A 180 9.24 -12.85 9.98
C ASP A 180 9.78 -11.59 9.28
N ILE A 181 9.43 -10.40 9.77
CA ILE A 181 9.78 -9.11 9.17
C ILE A 181 10.41 -8.24 10.26
N THR A 182 11.68 -7.88 10.07
CA THR A 182 12.38 -6.88 10.89
C THR A 182 12.38 -5.55 10.17
N VAL A 183 11.97 -4.48 10.86
CA VAL A 183 11.89 -3.11 10.32
C VAL A 183 12.83 -2.19 11.09
N ASP A 184 13.60 -1.39 10.35
CA ASP A 184 14.38 -0.29 10.89
C ASP A 184 13.83 1.02 10.31
N LEU A 185 12.99 1.71 11.09
CA LEU A 185 12.39 2.99 10.67
C LEU A 185 13.45 4.10 10.59
N ASP A 186 14.50 4.02 11.41
CA ASP A 186 15.57 5.01 11.45
C ASP A 186 16.43 4.93 10.18
N ALA A 187 16.70 3.71 9.71
CA ALA A 187 17.37 3.43 8.44
C ALA A 187 16.43 3.43 7.23
N SER A 188 15.11 3.48 7.46
CA SER A 188 14.08 3.38 6.43
C SER A 188 14.20 2.12 5.57
N ASP A 189 14.43 0.98 6.21
CA ASP A 189 14.51 -0.32 5.55
C ASP A 189 13.85 -1.47 6.34
N ALA A 190 13.73 -2.61 5.68
CA ALA A 190 13.22 -3.84 6.29
C ALA A 190 13.88 -5.07 5.67
N VAL A 191 13.92 -6.15 6.46
CA VAL A 191 14.43 -7.45 6.05
C VAL A 191 13.45 -8.54 6.46
N THR A 192 13.10 -9.42 5.52
CA THR A 192 12.28 -10.61 5.81
C THR A 192 13.15 -11.80 6.19
N LYS A 193 12.56 -12.85 6.79
CA LYS A 193 13.26 -14.12 7.07
C LYS A 193 13.85 -14.81 5.82
N THR A 194 13.30 -14.52 4.64
CA THR A 194 13.79 -15.03 3.34
C THR A 194 15.02 -14.27 2.84
N GLY A 195 15.46 -13.24 3.56
CA GLY A 195 16.56 -12.36 3.18
C GLY A 195 16.16 -11.25 2.21
N ARG A 196 14.86 -11.08 1.91
CA ARG A 196 14.37 -10.00 1.05
C ARG A 196 14.57 -8.68 1.78
N ARG A 197 15.22 -7.73 1.12
CA ARG A 197 15.36 -6.35 1.58
C ARG A 197 14.37 -5.45 0.87
N ALA A 198 13.71 -4.59 1.63
CA ALA A 198 12.84 -3.54 1.12
C ALA A 198 13.26 -2.19 1.70
N ARG A 199 13.12 -1.13 0.90
CA ARG A 199 13.22 0.26 1.38
C ARG A 199 11.84 0.75 1.77
N LEU A 200 11.78 1.65 2.74
CA LEU A 200 10.56 2.22 3.28
C LEU A 200 10.55 3.73 3.07
N VAL A 201 9.39 4.27 2.77
CA VAL A 201 9.08 5.69 2.96
C VAL A 201 7.68 5.77 3.57
N TYR A 202 7.45 6.78 4.41
CA TYR A 202 6.15 6.98 5.01
C TYR A 202 5.84 8.46 5.21
N CYS A 203 4.54 8.76 5.32
CA CYS A 203 4.06 10.08 5.72
C CYS A 203 2.96 9.93 6.77
N VAL A 204 2.79 10.98 7.58
CA VAL A 204 1.73 11.06 8.60
C VAL A 204 0.96 12.36 8.38
N ALA A 205 -0.02 12.32 7.47
CA ALA A 205 -0.89 13.47 7.18
C ALA A 205 -2.02 13.06 6.23
N PRO A 206 -3.30 13.02 6.64
CA PRO A 206 -3.83 12.92 8.01
C PRO A 206 -3.82 11.46 8.54
N CYS A 207 -3.45 10.51 7.68
CA CYS A 207 -3.30 9.10 8.00
C CYS A 207 -1.81 8.73 7.96
N VAL A 208 -1.46 7.58 8.52
CA VAL A 208 -0.18 6.92 8.28
C VAL A 208 -0.28 6.21 6.94
N VAL A 209 0.61 6.52 6.00
CA VAL A 209 0.77 5.74 4.77
C VAL A 209 2.21 5.30 4.68
N VAL A 210 2.43 4.00 4.49
CA VAL A 210 3.75 3.42 4.30
C VAL A 210 3.83 2.80 2.90
N LEU A 211 4.92 3.11 2.20
CA LEU A 211 5.29 2.47 0.96
C LEU A 211 6.58 1.67 1.17
N ALA A 212 6.51 0.37 0.93
CA ALA A 212 7.63 -0.53 0.87
C ALA A 212 7.96 -0.91 -0.57
N PHE A 213 9.23 -0.97 -0.92
CA PHE A 213 9.63 -1.27 -2.29
C PHE A 213 10.97 -2.00 -2.37
N VAL A 214 11.03 -2.96 -3.28
CA VAL A 214 12.23 -3.74 -3.59
C VAL A 214 12.83 -3.20 -4.86
N ASP A 215 14.08 -2.78 -4.80
CA ASP A 215 14.78 -2.20 -5.96
C ASP A 215 14.80 -3.17 -7.14
N GLY A 216 14.56 -2.63 -8.34
CA GLY A 216 14.81 -3.36 -9.57
C GLY A 216 16.29 -3.75 -9.68
N VAL A 217 16.58 -4.88 -10.33
CA VAL A 217 17.96 -5.18 -10.71
C VAL A 217 18.37 -4.07 -11.67
N ARG A 218 19.28 -3.19 -11.24
CA ARG A 218 19.92 -2.25 -12.16
C ARG A 218 20.59 -3.09 -13.23
N SER A 219 20.08 -3.03 -14.46
CA SER A 219 20.87 -3.43 -15.62
C SER A 219 22.19 -2.66 -15.52
N ALA A 220 23.31 -3.37 -15.38
CA ALA A 220 24.61 -2.72 -15.51
C ALA A 220 24.60 -1.96 -16.84
N PRO A 221 25.09 -0.71 -16.89
CA PRO A 221 25.22 -0.03 -18.17
C PRO A 221 26.12 -0.90 -19.06
N LEU A 222 25.64 -1.18 -20.27
CA LEU A 222 26.43 -1.80 -21.34
C LEU A 222 27.68 -0.96 -21.64
#